data_AF-A0A349WE80-F1
#
_entry.id   AF-A0A349WE80-F1
#
_cell.length_a   1.000
_cell.length_b   1.000
_cell.length_c   1.000
_cell.angle_alpha   90.00
_cell.angle_beta   90.00
_cell.angle_gamma   90.00
#
_symmetry.space_group_name_H-M   'P 1'
#
loop_
_entity.id
_entity.type
_entity.pdbx_description
1 polymer ?
#
loop_
_entity_poly.entity_id
_entity_poly.type
_entity_poly.pdbx_seq_one_letter_code
_entity_poly.pdbx_strand_id
1 'polypeptide(L)'
;MKKIFPFLFCLLLNSKVSGHDPASEMATAAENFLASLEGAKKKKAFFPFNHKDRENWHFFPGSFISPNGRMGLTIKEMDSVQRNLAQTLLSTALSHRGQIEASTVILLEQILYEKEEREMRNPDLYHYAVFGSPNKAGTWGWRFEGHHLSLNFSLVNGRIFSVTPSFFGASPAKVNEGKHKGLRVLGEEETKAFKFLKSLSPPQKKMAILSSNPPREIFSGQDNTVQASNFLPAQGLPITKMNPRQKGWLSEVVKVYAAKHRPQSIKQIVQKKPLLHPTKTFFAWAGGLTPKTGHYYRIQTPDFLFEYANTQNNVNHVHAVWRDFKGDFGRDLLADHYRKDHSKGKDWVSMFDGETLKGWKPNEDEDSFSVINGCIVANAPGRCHLFYQAEKPFQNFEFKAEVMTLPYSNAGVYFHTRFQDEGWPKAGFECQVNNTYHDPKKTASIYGVADCLEAPANDDEWFNLYIKVIGKRVITKVNEKIIVDWTQPADWKKGGNFERILGEGTFALQGHDPDSTVLFRNLFVKRLP
;
A
#
# COMPACT_ATOMS: atom_id res chain seq x y z
N MET A 1 62.05 9.25 -25.04
CA MET A 1 60.84 9.71 -24.30
C MET A 1 59.74 8.67 -24.45
N LYS A 2 59.55 7.77 -23.46
CA LYS A 2 58.42 6.84 -23.40
C LYS A 2 57.37 7.47 -22.47
N LYS A 3 56.20 7.85 -23.01
CA LYS A 3 55.10 8.45 -22.24
C LYS A 3 54.34 7.33 -21.52
N ILE A 4 54.36 7.35 -20.20
CA ILE A 4 53.54 6.52 -19.32
C ILE A 4 52.19 7.23 -19.16
N PHE A 5 51.10 6.58 -19.58
CA PHE A 5 49.73 7.02 -19.33
C PHE A 5 49.23 6.33 -18.04
N PRO A 6 48.78 7.05 -17.00
CA PRO A 6 48.19 6.43 -15.83
C PRO A 6 46.74 6.06 -16.15
N PHE A 7 46.42 4.77 -16.08
CA PHE A 7 45.05 4.28 -16.08
C PHE A 7 44.45 4.58 -14.70
N LEU A 8 43.60 5.61 -14.63
CA LEU A 8 42.77 5.87 -13.45
C LEU A 8 41.62 4.86 -13.45
N PHE A 9 41.72 3.83 -12.60
CA PHE A 9 40.66 2.84 -12.42
C PHE A 9 39.56 3.46 -11.55
N CYS A 10 38.56 4.09 -12.17
CA CYS A 10 37.33 4.48 -11.48
C CYS A 10 36.55 3.22 -11.10
N LEU A 11 36.63 2.83 -9.83
CA LEU A 11 35.66 1.92 -9.21
C LEU A 11 34.27 2.58 -9.29
N LEU A 12 33.48 2.16 -10.28
CA LEU A 12 32.04 2.39 -10.29
C LEU A 12 31.45 1.56 -9.14
N LEU A 13 31.26 2.19 -7.98
CA LEU A 13 30.32 1.71 -6.98
C LEU A 13 28.95 1.65 -7.65
N ASN A 14 28.55 0.45 -8.09
CA ASN A 14 27.17 0.12 -8.38
C ASN A 14 26.39 0.11 -7.05
N SER A 15 26.22 1.28 -6.42
CA SER A 15 25.07 1.47 -5.57
C SER A 15 23.87 1.38 -6.51
N LYS A 16 23.18 0.24 -6.49
CA LYS A 16 21.79 0.21 -6.91
C LYS A 16 21.12 1.26 -6.03
N VAL A 17 20.90 2.45 -6.56
CA VAL A 17 20.00 3.43 -5.96
C VAL A 17 18.63 2.77 -6.02
N SER A 18 18.32 1.97 -5.01
CA SER A 18 16.99 1.45 -4.76
C SER A 18 16.11 2.68 -4.64
N GLY A 19 15.32 2.97 -5.68
CA GLY A 19 14.43 4.13 -5.66
C GLY A 19 13.61 4.09 -4.39
N HIS A 20 13.64 5.18 -3.62
CA HIS A 20 13.10 5.24 -2.27
C HIS A 20 11.67 4.68 -2.20
N ASP A 21 11.44 3.80 -1.22
CA ASP A 21 10.14 3.15 -0.99
C ASP A 21 9.06 4.20 -0.66
N PRO A 22 7.99 4.34 -1.48
CA PRO A 22 6.96 5.35 -1.25
C PRO A 22 6.25 5.20 0.09
N ALA A 23 6.15 3.99 0.63
CA ALA A 23 5.43 3.78 1.88
C ALA A 23 6.23 4.33 3.06
N SER A 24 7.52 4.03 3.10
CA SER A 24 8.47 4.55 4.09
C SER A 24 8.60 6.07 4.04
N GLU A 25 8.60 6.66 2.84
CA GLU A 25 8.62 8.11 2.68
C GLU A 25 7.30 8.76 3.13
N MET A 26 6.15 8.22 2.72
CA MET A 26 4.85 8.69 3.19
C MET A 26 4.74 8.63 4.71
N ALA A 27 5.17 7.52 5.32
CA ALA A 27 5.12 7.34 6.77
C ALA A 27 5.98 8.41 7.48
N THR A 28 7.25 8.53 7.10
CA THR A 28 8.16 9.55 7.66
C THR A 28 7.60 10.98 7.48
N ALA A 29 7.08 11.31 6.31
CA ALA A 29 6.53 12.64 6.04
C ALA A 29 5.25 12.92 6.86
N ALA A 30 4.38 11.93 7.03
CA ALA A 30 3.19 12.05 7.85
C ALA A 30 3.53 12.14 9.35
N GLU A 31 4.51 11.39 9.83
CA GLU A 31 5.03 11.49 11.20
C GLU A 31 5.55 12.91 11.47
N ASN A 32 6.41 13.43 10.58
CA ASN A 32 6.96 14.79 10.70
C ASN A 32 5.86 15.85 10.68
N PHE A 33 4.88 15.73 9.76
CA PHE A 33 3.73 16.62 9.73
C PHE A 33 2.95 16.58 11.04
N LEU A 34 2.56 15.41 11.54
CA LEU A 34 1.81 15.27 12.79
C LEU A 34 2.60 15.69 14.04
N ALA A 35 3.92 15.54 14.02
CA ALA A 35 4.80 15.99 15.10
C ALA A 35 4.88 17.52 15.18
N SER A 36 4.72 18.22 14.05
CA SER A 36 4.67 19.69 14.00
C SER A 36 3.34 20.30 14.49
N LEU A 37 2.35 19.46 14.82
CA LEU A 37 1.02 19.88 15.24
C LEU A 37 0.83 19.67 16.74
N GLU A 38 0.25 20.66 17.40
CA GLU A 38 -0.09 20.61 18.83
C GLU A 38 -1.57 20.87 19.07
N GLY A 39 -2.07 20.45 20.24
CA GLY A 39 -3.41 20.76 20.74
C GLY A 39 -4.54 20.51 19.74
N ALA A 40 -5.31 21.56 19.44
CA ALA A 40 -6.47 21.50 18.56
C ALA A 40 -6.12 21.17 17.10
N LYS A 41 -4.96 21.61 16.60
CA LYS A 41 -4.53 21.33 15.22
C LYS A 41 -4.29 19.84 15.00
N LYS A 42 -3.59 19.19 15.94
CA LYS A 42 -3.34 17.74 15.88
C LYS A 42 -4.64 16.94 15.92
N LYS A 43 -5.61 17.35 16.75
CA LYS A 43 -6.95 16.73 16.81
C LYS A 43 -7.76 16.87 15.52
N LYS A 44 -7.55 17.94 14.74
CA LYS A 44 -8.18 18.13 13.42
C LYS A 44 -7.49 17.34 12.30
N ALA A 45 -6.20 17.04 12.45
CA ALA A 45 -5.42 16.33 11.45
C ALA A 45 -5.38 14.81 11.66
N PHE A 46 -5.47 14.31 12.90
CA PHE A 46 -5.26 12.90 13.24
C PHE A 46 -6.51 12.24 13.81
N PHE A 47 -6.85 11.08 13.25
CA PHE A 47 -8.03 10.29 13.61
C PHE A 47 -7.67 8.81 13.77
N PRO A 48 -8.44 8.03 14.55
CA PRO A 48 -8.34 6.58 14.54
C PRO A 48 -8.55 5.99 13.14
N PHE A 49 -7.91 4.86 12.82
CA PHE A 49 -8.01 4.26 11.48
C PHE A 49 -9.45 3.87 11.11
N ASN A 50 -10.24 3.41 12.08
CA ASN A 50 -11.65 3.03 11.89
C ASN A 50 -12.63 4.21 11.96
N HIS A 51 -12.15 5.46 11.90
CA HIS A 51 -13.02 6.62 11.94
C HIS A 51 -14.01 6.61 10.76
N LYS A 52 -15.30 6.81 11.05
CA LYS A 52 -16.39 6.71 10.05
C LYS A 52 -16.18 7.62 8.83
N ASP A 53 -15.59 8.79 9.04
CA ASP A 53 -15.36 9.77 7.99
C ASP A 53 -14.11 9.50 7.15
N ARG A 54 -13.34 8.42 7.41
CA ARG A 54 -12.20 8.03 6.56
C ARG A 54 -12.58 7.95 5.09
N GLU A 55 -13.76 7.42 4.84
CA GLU A 55 -14.30 7.16 3.50
C GLU A 55 -15.20 8.29 2.99
N ASN A 56 -15.41 9.35 3.79
CA ASN A 56 -16.30 10.47 3.46
C ASN A 56 -15.55 11.58 2.72
N TRP A 57 -15.38 11.39 1.41
CA TRP A 57 -14.57 12.21 0.52
C TRP A 57 -15.44 13.14 -0.34
N HIS A 58 -14.93 14.33 -0.65
CA HIS A 58 -15.68 15.31 -1.45
C HIS A 58 -14.77 16.12 -2.36
N PHE A 59 -15.29 16.57 -3.50
CA PHE A 59 -14.57 17.46 -4.43
C PHE A 59 -15.29 18.78 -4.72
N PHE A 60 -16.49 18.97 -4.16
CA PHE A 60 -17.23 20.22 -4.26
C PHE A 60 -16.87 21.17 -3.10
N PRO A 61 -17.33 22.43 -3.14
CA PRO A 61 -17.03 23.41 -2.10
C PRO A 61 -17.46 22.97 -0.70
N GLY A 62 -16.62 23.25 0.30
CA GLY A 62 -16.85 22.81 1.68
C GLY A 62 -18.17 23.30 2.29
N SER A 63 -18.67 24.45 1.84
CA SER A 63 -19.94 25.03 2.30
C SER A 63 -21.18 24.22 1.93
N PHE A 64 -21.08 23.27 0.98
CA PHE A 64 -22.19 22.37 0.65
C PHE A 64 -22.09 21.02 1.40
N ILE A 65 -21.06 20.82 2.22
CA ILE A 65 -20.87 19.58 3.00
C ILE A 65 -21.54 19.77 4.36
N SER A 66 -22.62 19.02 4.60
CA SER A 66 -23.38 19.06 5.84
C SER A 66 -23.02 17.87 6.75
N PRO A 67 -23.03 18.02 8.10
CA PRO A 67 -23.34 19.25 8.85
C PRO A 67 -22.12 20.14 9.14
N ASN A 68 -20.91 19.60 9.07
CA ASN A 68 -19.72 20.25 9.67
C ASN A 68 -18.68 20.71 8.63
N GLY A 69 -19.02 20.75 7.35
CA GLY A 69 -18.04 21.03 6.30
C GLY A 69 -17.06 19.87 6.08
N ARG A 70 -15.92 20.20 5.48
CA ARG A 70 -14.86 19.24 5.14
C ARG A 70 -14.04 18.88 6.38
N MET A 71 -13.72 17.59 6.54
CA MET A 71 -12.90 17.11 7.64
C MET A 71 -11.40 17.25 7.34
N GLY A 72 -10.59 17.48 8.39
CA GLY A 72 -9.14 17.60 8.31
C GLY A 72 -8.64 18.96 8.80
N LEU A 73 -7.34 19.09 9.00
CA LEU A 73 -6.70 20.38 9.29
C LEU A 73 -6.59 21.17 7.99
N THR A 74 -7.14 22.39 7.98
CA THR A 74 -7.09 23.28 6.83
C THR A 74 -5.69 23.88 6.66
N ILE A 75 -5.24 24.09 5.41
CA ILE A 75 -4.02 24.84 5.12
C ILE A 75 -4.07 26.25 5.74
N LYS A 76 -5.26 26.87 5.76
CA LYS A 76 -5.52 28.18 6.38
C LYS A 76 -5.06 28.26 7.84
N GLU A 77 -5.21 27.17 8.59
CA GLU A 77 -4.84 27.09 10.01
C GLU A 77 -3.34 26.79 10.24
N MET A 78 -2.60 26.43 9.19
CA MET A 78 -1.19 26.03 9.29
C MET A 78 -0.25 27.24 9.19
N ASP A 79 0.81 27.22 10.00
CA ASP A 79 1.97 28.11 9.81
C ASP A 79 2.86 27.64 8.65
N SER A 80 3.91 28.40 8.32
CA SER A 80 4.79 28.11 7.18
C SER A 80 5.51 26.76 7.30
N VAL A 81 5.91 26.34 8.50
CA VAL A 81 6.60 25.06 8.73
C VAL A 81 5.61 23.91 8.52
N GLN A 82 4.42 24.00 9.11
CA GLN A 82 3.35 23.02 8.95
C GLN A 82 2.92 22.89 7.49
N ARG A 83 2.79 23.99 6.75
CA ARG A 83 2.46 23.99 5.32
C ARG A 83 3.53 23.25 4.49
N ASN A 84 4.81 23.49 4.77
CA ASN A 84 5.91 22.81 4.08
C ASN A 84 5.92 21.30 4.37
N LEU A 85 5.68 20.89 5.61
CA LEU A 85 5.59 19.48 5.99
C LEU A 85 4.36 18.78 5.38
N ALA A 86 3.20 19.46 5.37
CA ALA A 86 2.00 18.96 4.70
C ALA A 86 2.21 18.78 3.19
N GLN A 87 2.84 19.76 2.53
CA GLN A 87 3.18 19.67 1.11
C GLN A 87 4.22 18.57 0.83
N THR A 88 5.15 18.34 1.76
CA THR A 88 6.11 17.24 1.69
C THR A 88 5.38 15.90 1.71
N LEU A 89 4.42 15.71 2.62
CA LEU A 89 3.56 14.52 2.65
C LEU A 89 2.85 14.31 1.30
N LEU A 90 2.25 15.37 0.73
CA LEU A 90 1.64 15.27 -0.60
C LEU A 90 2.64 14.84 -1.68
N SER A 91 3.85 15.39 -1.63
CA SER A 91 4.98 15.11 -2.53
C SER A 91 5.43 13.65 -2.52
N THR A 92 5.32 12.97 -1.37
CA THR A 92 5.68 11.55 -1.27
C THR A 92 4.71 10.60 -2.01
N ALA A 93 3.48 11.04 -2.30
CA ALA A 93 2.44 10.21 -2.92
C ALA A 93 2.27 10.38 -4.44
N LEU A 94 2.51 11.58 -4.96
CA LEU A 94 2.31 11.86 -6.37
C LEU A 94 3.60 11.74 -7.18
N SER A 95 3.46 11.50 -8.47
CA SER A 95 4.56 11.73 -9.40
C SER A 95 4.78 13.22 -9.61
N HIS A 96 5.87 13.58 -10.29
CA HIS A 96 6.09 14.96 -10.76
C HIS A 96 4.88 15.51 -11.55
N ARG A 97 4.25 14.67 -12.38
CA ARG A 97 3.04 15.05 -13.12
C ARG A 97 1.87 15.32 -12.18
N GLY A 98 1.62 14.41 -11.24
CA GLY A 98 0.51 14.58 -10.29
C GLY A 98 0.69 15.83 -9.43
N GLN A 99 1.92 16.14 -9.02
CA GLN A 99 2.24 17.38 -8.32
C GLN A 99 1.90 18.61 -9.15
N ILE A 100 2.38 18.67 -10.40
CA ILE A 100 2.07 19.79 -11.30
C ILE A 100 0.56 19.94 -11.48
N GLU A 101 -0.16 18.86 -11.75
CA GLU A 101 -1.60 18.93 -11.98
C GLU A 101 -2.36 19.33 -10.71
N ALA A 102 -2.01 18.79 -9.53
CA ALA A 102 -2.61 19.17 -8.25
C ALA A 102 -2.36 20.65 -7.91
N SER A 103 -1.11 21.11 -8.00
CA SER A 103 -0.77 22.52 -7.78
C SER A 103 -1.43 23.45 -8.80
N THR A 104 -1.60 23.00 -10.05
CA THR A 104 -2.29 23.78 -11.08
C THR A 104 -3.78 23.90 -10.77
N VAL A 105 -4.43 22.85 -10.26
CA VAL A 105 -5.83 22.91 -9.80
C VAL A 105 -5.98 23.93 -8.67
N ILE A 106 -5.09 23.90 -7.67
CA ILE A 106 -5.08 24.87 -6.57
C ILE A 106 -4.86 26.30 -7.09
N LEU A 107 -3.94 26.49 -8.04
CA LEU A 107 -3.69 27.79 -8.68
C LEU A 107 -4.93 28.31 -9.42
N LEU A 108 -5.69 27.44 -10.09
CA LEU A 108 -6.92 27.84 -10.77
C LEU A 108 -7.99 28.30 -9.77
N GLU A 109 -8.09 27.68 -8.59
CA GLU A 109 -8.93 28.18 -7.51
C GLU A 109 -8.45 29.55 -7.01
N GLN A 110 -7.13 29.77 -6.85
CA GLN A 110 -6.60 31.10 -6.50
C GLN A 110 -6.95 32.17 -7.55
N ILE A 111 -6.85 31.86 -8.84
CA ILE A 111 -7.23 32.79 -9.93
C ILE A 111 -8.71 33.15 -9.82
N LEU A 112 -9.57 32.17 -9.53
CA LEU A 112 -11.00 32.44 -9.33
C LEU A 112 -11.29 33.14 -8.01
N TYR A 113 -10.52 32.90 -6.96
CA TYR A 113 -10.64 33.61 -5.70
C TYR A 113 -10.33 35.11 -5.87
N GLU A 114 -9.25 35.44 -6.57
CA GLU A 114 -8.88 36.82 -6.92
C GLU A 114 -9.95 37.51 -7.79
N LYS A 115 -10.67 36.76 -8.62
CA LYS A 115 -11.67 37.31 -9.55
C LYS A 115 -13.08 37.39 -8.97
N GLU A 116 -13.49 36.38 -8.22
CA GLU A 116 -14.85 36.24 -7.68
C GLU A 116 -14.98 36.77 -6.25
N GLU A 117 -13.87 36.88 -5.51
CA GLU A 117 -13.84 37.28 -4.08
C GLU A 117 -14.74 36.41 -3.16
N ARG A 118 -14.96 35.14 -3.55
CA ARG A 118 -15.81 34.20 -2.82
C ARG A 118 -14.95 33.25 -1.99
N GLU A 119 -15.15 33.22 -0.68
CA GLU A 119 -14.38 32.39 0.26
C GLU A 119 -14.34 30.91 -0.13
N MET A 120 -15.39 30.37 -0.75
CA MET A 120 -15.42 28.99 -1.24
C MET A 120 -14.35 28.66 -2.31
N ARG A 121 -13.71 29.67 -2.91
CA ARG A 121 -12.59 29.56 -3.87
C ARG A 121 -11.22 29.67 -3.21
N ASN A 122 -11.16 30.01 -1.93
CA ASN A 122 -9.91 30.27 -1.23
C ASN A 122 -9.01 29.01 -1.26
N PRO A 123 -7.80 29.07 -1.84
CA PRO A 123 -6.92 27.90 -1.97
C PRO A 123 -6.35 27.42 -0.64
N ASP A 124 -6.51 28.18 0.45
CA ASP A 124 -6.14 27.73 1.79
C ASP A 124 -7.20 26.80 2.42
N LEU A 125 -8.34 26.56 1.76
CA LEU A 125 -9.40 25.64 2.21
C LEU A 125 -9.19 24.18 1.75
N TYR A 126 -7.94 23.78 1.53
CA TYR A 126 -7.58 22.37 1.32
C TYR A 126 -7.18 21.75 2.66
N HIS A 127 -7.54 20.48 2.85
CA HIS A 127 -7.52 19.82 4.15
C HIS A 127 -6.65 18.56 4.11
N TYR A 128 -5.91 18.35 5.20
CA TYR A 128 -5.17 17.11 5.46
C TYR A 128 -5.81 16.34 6.60
N ALA A 129 -6.09 15.06 6.38
CA ALA A 129 -6.58 14.14 7.41
C ALA A 129 -5.77 12.84 7.37
N VAL A 130 -5.26 12.41 8.52
CA VAL A 130 -4.51 11.17 8.72
C VAL A 130 -5.31 10.24 9.61
N PHE A 131 -5.41 8.97 9.21
CA PHE A 131 -6.19 7.93 9.85
C PHE A 131 -5.27 6.79 10.27
N GLY A 132 -5.21 6.51 11.56
CA GLY A 132 -4.23 5.59 12.13
C GLY A 132 -2.84 6.20 12.22
N SER A 133 -2.01 5.66 13.11
CA SER A 133 -0.63 6.10 13.30
C SER A 133 0.19 5.79 12.04
N PRO A 134 0.82 6.80 11.39
CA PRO A 134 1.69 6.53 10.27
C PRO A 134 2.81 5.58 10.67
N ASN A 135 3.06 4.59 9.82
CA ASN A 135 4.08 3.59 10.10
C ASN A 135 4.55 2.86 8.84
N LYS A 136 5.80 2.37 8.86
CA LYS A 136 6.43 1.62 7.76
C LYS A 136 5.99 0.16 7.65
N ALA A 137 5.33 -0.40 8.67
CA ALA A 137 4.84 -1.78 8.73
C ALA A 137 3.35 -1.89 9.12
N GLY A 138 2.75 -0.81 9.64
CA GLY A 138 1.36 -0.74 10.09
C GLY A 138 0.34 -0.37 9.01
N THR A 139 -0.94 -0.41 9.39
CA THR A 139 -2.06 -0.02 8.52
C THR A 139 -2.53 1.38 8.89
N TRP A 140 -2.45 2.29 7.93
CA TRP A 140 -2.86 3.69 8.10
C TRP A 140 -3.26 4.28 6.74
N GLY A 141 -3.85 5.45 6.74
CA GLY A 141 -4.21 6.14 5.51
C GLY A 141 -4.30 7.63 5.72
N TRP A 142 -4.39 8.37 4.63
CA TRP A 142 -4.55 9.81 4.71
C TRP A 142 -5.21 10.36 3.46
N ARG A 143 -5.69 11.59 3.57
CA ARG A 143 -6.43 12.29 2.54
C ARG A 143 -5.92 13.70 2.40
N PHE A 144 -5.91 14.15 1.15
CA PHE A 144 -5.75 15.55 0.80
C PHE A 144 -6.88 15.97 -0.14
N GLU A 145 -7.66 16.94 0.27
CA GLU A 145 -8.84 17.34 -0.49
C GLU A 145 -9.25 18.79 -0.30
N GLY A 146 -9.89 19.34 -1.33
CA GLY A 146 -10.41 20.69 -1.40
C GLY A 146 -11.41 20.80 -2.56
N HIS A 147 -11.72 22.02 -2.97
CA HIS A 147 -12.54 22.21 -4.17
C HIS A 147 -11.79 21.70 -5.40
N HIS A 148 -12.44 20.87 -6.22
CA HIS A 148 -11.90 20.22 -7.42
C HIS A 148 -10.72 19.26 -7.21
N LEU A 149 -10.40 18.84 -5.99
CA LEU A 149 -9.33 17.87 -5.76
C LEU A 149 -9.66 16.99 -4.56
N SER A 150 -9.60 15.67 -4.73
CA SER A 150 -9.69 14.74 -3.60
C SER A 150 -8.85 13.51 -3.87
N LEU A 151 -7.83 13.32 -3.03
CA LEU A 151 -6.82 12.27 -3.14
C LEU A 151 -6.82 11.45 -1.86
N ASN A 152 -6.89 10.14 -2.03
CA ASN A 152 -7.07 9.20 -0.93
C ASN A 152 -5.98 8.14 -1.01
N PHE A 153 -5.27 7.94 0.10
CA PHE A 153 -4.18 6.97 0.20
C PHE A 153 -4.44 6.05 1.37
N SER A 154 -4.35 4.75 1.15
CA SER A 154 -4.39 3.75 2.21
C SER A 154 -3.21 2.82 2.07
N LEU A 155 -2.51 2.59 3.17
CA LEU A 155 -1.39 1.69 3.29
C LEU A 155 -1.81 0.57 4.22
N VAL A 156 -1.83 -0.66 3.71
CA VAL A 156 -2.08 -1.87 4.51
C VAL A 156 -0.75 -2.57 4.74
N ASN A 157 -0.47 -2.95 5.99
CA ASN A 157 0.75 -3.65 6.38
C ASN A 157 2.03 -2.91 5.95
N GLY A 158 1.99 -1.58 5.95
CA GLY A 158 3.11 -0.70 5.65
C GLY A 158 3.60 -0.69 4.20
N ARG A 159 2.98 -1.46 3.30
CA ARG A 159 3.50 -1.61 1.93
C ARG A 159 2.45 -1.67 0.84
N ILE A 160 1.20 -2.00 1.16
CA ILE A 160 0.17 -2.21 0.13
C ILE A 160 -0.67 -0.94 -0.08
N PHE A 161 -0.55 -0.33 -1.25
CA PHE A 161 -1.24 0.92 -1.59
C PHE A 161 -2.63 0.70 -2.17
N SER A 162 -3.59 1.49 -1.69
CA SER A 162 -4.69 2.00 -2.51
C SER A 162 -4.50 3.50 -2.69
N VAL A 163 -4.71 3.97 -3.92
CA VAL A 163 -4.66 5.40 -4.29
C VAL A 163 -6.03 5.92 -4.74
N THR A 164 -7.08 5.10 -4.60
CA THR A 164 -8.43 5.44 -5.04
C THR A 164 -9.38 5.62 -3.84
N PRO A 165 -10.39 6.50 -3.93
CA PRO A 165 -10.72 7.32 -5.09
C PRO A 165 -9.70 8.45 -5.34
N SER A 166 -9.37 8.67 -6.62
CA SER A 166 -8.46 9.74 -7.06
C SER A 166 -9.21 10.66 -8.01
N PHE A 167 -9.52 11.87 -7.54
CA PHE A 167 -10.31 12.85 -8.26
C PHE A 167 -9.49 14.11 -8.54
N PHE A 168 -9.54 14.56 -9.79
CA PHE A 168 -9.04 15.86 -10.22
C PHE A 168 -10.12 16.56 -11.03
N GLY A 169 -10.39 17.81 -10.69
CA GLY A 169 -11.28 18.70 -11.41
C GLY A 169 -10.58 20.01 -11.73
N ALA A 170 -11.16 20.79 -12.63
CA ALA A 170 -10.73 22.15 -12.86
C ALA A 170 -11.86 23.00 -13.42
N SER A 171 -12.04 24.17 -12.82
CA SER A 171 -12.82 25.27 -13.37
C SER A 171 -11.99 26.54 -13.16
N PRO A 172 -11.56 27.25 -14.22
CA PRO A 172 -11.72 26.91 -15.62
C PRO A 172 -10.82 25.75 -16.07
N ALA A 173 -11.28 24.89 -16.99
CA ALA A 173 -10.46 23.84 -17.61
C ALA A 173 -9.33 24.41 -18.49
N LYS A 174 -9.56 25.58 -19.08
CA LYS A 174 -8.60 26.39 -19.84
C LYS A 174 -8.77 27.87 -19.49
N VAL A 175 -7.65 28.52 -19.17
CA VAL A 175 -7.59 29.96 -18.92
C VAL A 175 -7.52 30.69 -20.27
N ASN A 176 -8.48 31.58 -20.54
CA ASN A 176 -8.59 32.27 -21.83
C ASN A 176 -8.03 33.70 -21.84
N GLU A 177 -7.77 34.28 -20.66
CA GLU A 177 -7.38 35.68 -20.48
C GLU A 177 -6.37 35.86 -19.32
N GLY A 178 -5.78 37.05 -19.20
CA GLY A 178 -4.85 37.39 -18.12
C GLY A 178 -3.48 36.71 -18.19
N LYS A 179 -2.70 36.85 -17.10
CA LYS A 179 -1.31 36.36 -16.97
C LYS A 179 -1.14 34.86 -17.17
N HIS A 180 -2.19 34.07 -16.94
CA HIS A 180 -2.19 32.60 -17.06
C HIS A 180 -2.88 32.10 -18.33
N LYS A 181 -3.16 32.97 -19.31
CA LYS A 181 -3.78 32.59 -20.59
C LYS A 181 -3.05 31.42 -21.25
N GLY A 182 -3.81 30.41 -21.63
CA GLY A 182 -3.29 29.19 -22.27
C GLY A 182 -3.06 28.03 -21.30
N LEU A 183 -3.04 28.29 -19.98
CA LEU A 183 -2.98 27.24 -18.97
C LEU A 183 -4.17 26.29 -19.13
N ARG A 184 -3.89 24.99 -19.21
CA ARG A 184 -4.88 23.92 -19.38
C ARG A 184 -4.44 22.68 -18.63
N VAL A 185 -5.11 22.40 -17.52
CA VAL A 185 -4.91 21.18 -16.73
C VAL A 185 -5.92 20.11 -17.19
N LEU A 186 -5.63 18.82 -16.98
CA LEU A 186 -6.48 17.69 -17.39
C LEU A 186 -6.80 17.62 -18.90
N GLY A 187 -6.01 18.31 -19.73
CA GLY A 187 -6.19 18.35 -21.17
C GLY A 187 -5.67 17.11 -21.89
N GLU A 188 -4.80 16.32 -21.25
CA GLU A 188 -4.27 15.10 -21.86
C GLU A 188 -5.28 13.96 -21.87
N GLU A 189 -6.08 13.82 -20.81
CA GLU A 189 -7.22 12.91 -20.69
C GLU A 189 -8.14 13.09 -21.89
N GLU A 190 -8.60 14.33 -22.10
CA GLU A 190 -9.45 14.71 -23.22
C GLU A 190 -8.77 14.44 -24.57
N THR A 191 -7.53 14.91 -24.74
CA THR A 191 -6.80 14.81 -26.01
C THR A 191 -6.59 13.35 -26.43
N LYS A 192 -6.19 12.48 -25.50
CA LYS A 192 -5.99 11.06 -25.75
C LYS A 192 -7.31 10.32 -25.95
N ALA A 193 -8.37 10.68 -25.21
CA ALA A 193 -9.68 10.08 -25.39
C ALA A 193 -10.29 10.43 -26.76
N PHE A 194 -10.18 11.69 -27.22
CA PHE A 194 -10.60 12.06 -28.57
C PHE A 194 -9.75 11.41 -29.66
N LYS A 195 -8.43 11.27 -29.46
CA LYS A 195 -7.56 10.52 -30.37
C LYS A 195 -8.04 9.06 -30.51
N PHE A 196 -8.35 8.41 -29.39
CA PHE A 196 -8.93 7.07 -29.38
C PHE A 196 -10.30 7.03 -30.07
N LEU A 197 -11.22 7.91 -29.72
CA LEU A 197 -12.57 7.98 -30.30
C LEU A 197 -12.55 8.18 -31.83
N LYS A 198 -11.65 9.06 -32.32
CA LYS A 198 -11.48 9.31 -33.77
C LYS A 198 -11.00 8.08 -34.52
N SER A 199 -10.29 7.18 -33.85
CA SER A 199 -9.79 5.94 -34.46
C SER A 199 -10.83 4.84 -34.64
N LEU A 200 -12.02 5.01 -34.05
CA LEU A 200 -13.07 4.00 -34.10
C LEU A 200 -13.75 3.98 -35.47
N SER A 201 -13.96 2.78 -36.01
CA SER A 201 -14.78 2.58 -37.22
C SER A 201 -16.25 2.91 -36.94
N PRO A 202 -17.09 3.11 -37.98
CA PRO A 202 -18.51 3.39 -37.77
C PRO A 202 -19.24 2.34 -36.91
N PRO A 203 -19.05 1.01 -37.10
CA PRO A 203 -19.62 0.00 -36.20
C PRO A 203 -19.12 0.12 -34.76
N GLN A 204 -17.82 0.41 -34.56
CA GLN A 204 -17.27 0.59 -33.22
C GLN A 204 -17.81 1.84 -32.52
N LYS A 205 -17.99 2.95 -33.25
CA LYS A 205 -18.62 4.18 -32.73
C LYS A 205 -20.06 3.93 -32.30
N LYS A 206 -20.82 3.14 -33.07
CA LYS A 206 -22.19 2.73 -32.70
C LYS A 206 -22.25 1.94 -31.39
N MET A 207 -21.20 1.17 -31.07
CA MET A 207 -21.10 0.48 -29.78
C MET A 207 -20.61 1.40 -28.65
N ALA A 208 -19.65 2.29 -28.94
CA ALA A 208 -19.02 3.15 -27.94
C ALA A 208 -19.92 4.30 -27.49
N ILE A 209 -20.63 4.95 -28.42
CA ILE A 209 -21.43 6.15 -28.13
C ILE A 209 -22.80 5.70 -27.60
N LEU A 210 -23.01 5.85 -26.29
CA LEU A 210 -24.23 5.42 -25.62
C LEU A 210 -25.34 6.48 -25.69
N SER A 211 -24.98 7.76 -25.82
CA SER A 211 -25.93 8.87 -25.85
C SER A 211 -25.33 10.08 -26.58
N SER A 212 -26.16 10.84 -27.28
CA SER A 212 -25.80 12.16 -27.83
C SER A 212 -25.78 13.26 -26.76
N ASN A 213 -26.39 13.01 -25.59
CA ASN A 213 -26.45 13.93 -24.47
C ASN A 213 -25.53 13.43 -23.35
N PRO A 214 -24.45 14.15 -23.04
CA PRO A 214 -23.56 13.77 -21.94
C PRO A 214 -24.21 14.09 -20.59
N PRO A 215 -23.88 13.36 -19.51
CA PRO A 215 -24.31 13.73 -18.18
C PRO A 215 -23.68 15.07 -17.75
N ARG A 216 -24.34 15.77 -16.82
CA ARG A 216 -23.81 17.01 -16.23
C ARG A 216 -22.54 16.75 -15.39
N GLU A 217 -22.40 15.54 -14.87
CA GLU A 217 -21.33 15.13 -13.96
C GLU A 217 -20.88 13.68 -14.24
N ILE A 218 -19.74 13.25 -13.68
CA ILE A 218 -19.37 11.84 -13.60
C ILE A 218 -20.47 11.01 -12.91
N PHE A 219 -20.71 9.78 -13.37
CA PHE A 219 -21.79 8.94 -12.83
C PHE A 219 -21.46 8.39 -11.45
N SER A 220 -20.18 8.19 -11.09
CA SER A 220 -19.82 7.73 -9.74
C SER A 220 -19.94 8.81 -8.67
N GLY A 221 -20.08 10.08 -9.09
CA GLY A 221 -20.21 11.24 -8.21
C GLY A 221 -19.21 11.19 -7.04
N GLN A 222 -19.73 11.51 -5.85
CA GLN A 222 -19.01 11.45 -4.57
C GLN A 222 -19.38 10.22 -3.74
N ASP A 223 -19.95 9.17 -4.35
CA ASP A 223 -20.38 7.99 -3.60
C ASP A 223 -19.17 7.36 -2.90
N ASN A 224 -19.29 6.98 -1.62
CA ASN A 224 -18.20 6.32 -0.90
C ASN A 224 -17.91 4.93 -1.50
N THR A 225 -18.92 4.27 -2.07
CA THR A 225 -18.81 3.01 -2.80
C THR A 225 -19.44 3.18 -4.17
N VAL A 226 -18.75 2.76 -5.23
CA VAL A 226 -19.29 2.83 -6.59
C VAL A 226 -20.51 1.93 -6.71
N GLN A 227 -21.68 2.52 -7.01
CA GLN A 227 -22.93 1.79 -7.20
C GLN A 227 -22.87 0.96 -8.49
N ALA A 228 -22.52 -0.33 -8.36
CA ALA A 228 -22.28 -1.21 -9.50
C ALA A 228 -23.48 -1.32 -10.46
N SER A 229 -24.71 -1.15 -9.97
CA SER A 229 -25.94 -1.11 -10.77
C SER A 229 -25.93 0.00 -11.84
N ASN A 230 -25.22 1.11 -11.62
CA ASN A 230 -25.12 2.21 -12.59
C ASN A 230 -24.20 1.87 -13.78
N PHE A 231 -23.41 0.80 -13.65
CA PHE A 231 -22.35 0.43 -14.58
C PHE A 231 -22.48 -1.02 -15.09
N LEU A 232 -23.42 -1.80 -14.55
CA LEU A 232 -23.62 -3.20 -14.91
C LEU A 232 -25.04 -3.43 -15.49
N PRO A 233 -25.18 -4.24 -16.56
CA PRO A 233 -24.12 -4.88 -17.33
C PRO A 233 -23.22 -3.84 -18.02
N ALA A 234 -21.93 -4.15 -18.18
CA ALA A 234 -20.98 -3.22 -18.79
C ALA A 234 -21.41 -2.88 -20.24
N GLN A 235 -21.50 -1.59 -20.53
CA GLN A 235 -21.91 -1.07 -21.84
C GLN A 235 -20.75 -0.36 -22.55
N GLY A 236 -20.84 -0.27 -23.87
CA GLY A 236 -19.84 0.40 -24.70
C GLY A 236 -19.11 -0.56 -25.64
N LEU A 237 -18.02 -0.07 -26.24
CA LEU A 237 -17.14 -0.86 -27.09
C LEU A 237 -16.25 -1.79 -26.23
N PRO A 238 -16.40 -3.13 -26.33
CA PRO A 238 -15.50 -4.05 -25.64
C PRO A 238 -14.11 -4.05 -26.28
N ILE A 239 -13.08 -4.22 -25.45
CA ILE A 239 -11.67 -4.27 -25.86
C ILE A 239 -11.37 -5.43 -26.85
N THR A 240 -12.18 -6.49 -26.83
CA THR A 240 -12.08 -7.63 -27.76
C THR A 240 -12.44 -7.26 -29.19
N LYS A 241 -13.16 -6.16 -29.40
CA LYS A 241 -13.50 -5.61 -30.72
C LYS A 241 -12.56 -4.49 -31.16
N MET A 242 -11.45 -4.27 -30.45
CA MET A 242 -10.43 -3.27 -30.78
C MET A 242 -9.21 -3.94 -31.44
N ASN A 243 -8.61 -3.26 -32.43
CA ASN A 243 -7.34 -3.69 -33.01
C ASN A 243 -6.14 -3.33 -32.07
N PRO A 244 -4.92 -3.85 -32.30
CA PRO A 244 -3.78 -3.60 -31.43
C PRO A 244 -3.46 -2.12 -31.21
N ARG A 245 -3.59 -1.28 -32.25
CA ARG A 245 -3.33 0.16 -32.17
C ARG A 245 -4.36 0.87 -31.28
N GLN A 246 -5.63 0.52 -31.41
CA GLN A 246 -6.73 1.01 -30.57
C GLN A 246 -6.54 0.60 -29.10
N LYS A 247 -6.12 -0.65 -28.83
CA LYS A 247 -5.77 -1.09 -27.47
C LYS A 247 -4.63 -0.26 -26.87
N GLY A 248 -3.61 0.06 -27.68
CA GLY A 248 -2.52 0.95 -27.30
C GLY A 248 -3.01 2.36 -26.93
N TRP A 249 -3.87 2.97 -27.75
CA TRP A 249 -4.43 4.30 -27.46
C TRP A 249 -5.36 4.31 -26.26
N LEU A 250 -6.18 3.27 -26.04
CA LEU A 250 -6.97 3.14 -24.82
C LEU A 250 -6.07 3.04 -23.58
N SER A 251 -4.95 2.31 -23.68
CA SER A 251 -3.93 2.25 -22.63
C SER A 251 -3.30 3.62 -22.38
N GLU A 252 -3.04 4.43 -23.40
CA GLU A 252 -2.56 5.81 -23.23
C GLU A 252 -3.53 6.65 -22.39
N VAL A 253 -4.85 6.52 -22.60
CA VAL A 253 -5.87 7.23 -21.80
C VAL A 253 -5.79 6.83 -20.33
N VAL A 254 -5.83 5.53 -20.04
CA VAL A 254 -5.80 5.03 -18.65
C VAL A 254 -4.48 5.36 -17.95
N LYS A 255 -3.36 5.31 -18.68
CA LYS A 255 -2.04 5.68 -18.15
C LYS A 255 -1.97 7.14 -17.70
N VAL A 256 -2.77 8.06 -18.25
CA VAL A 256 -2.80 9.46 -17.77
C VAL A 256 -3.26 9.53 -16.32
N TYR A 257 -4.29 8.77 -15.95
CA TYR A 257 -4.80 8.72 -14.58
C TYR A 257 -3.76 8.12 -13.63
N ALA A 258 -3.20 6.98 -14.01
CA ALA A 258 -2.19 6.29 -13.20
C ALA A 258 -0.90 7.11 -13.05
N ALA A 259 -0.48 7.83 -14.10
CA ALA A 259 0.76 8.60 -14.13
C ALA A 259 0.77 9.79 -13.16
N LYS A 260 -0.35 10.16 -12.53
CA LYS A 260 -0.41 11.16 -11.46
C LYS A 260 0.18 10.64 -10.14
N HIS A 261 0.25 9.33 -9.97
CA HIS A 261 0.76 8.68 -8.76
C HIS A 261 2.17 8.15 -8.98
N ARG A 262 2.88 7.84 -7.90
CA ARG A 262 4.25 7.31 -8.00
C ARG A 262 4.31 5.99 -8.78
N PRO A 263 5.30 5.83 -9.68
CA PRO A 263 5.44 4.60 -10.47
C PRO A 263 5.57 3.34 -9.62
N GLN A 264 6.23 3.40 -8.47
CA GLN A 264 6.39 2.29 -7.54
C GLN A 264 5.02 1.84 -6.97
N SER A 265 4.20 2.79 -6.51
CA SER A 265 2.84 2.51 -6.00
C SER A 265 1.96 1.94 -7.10
N ILE A 266 2.02 2.51 -8.31
CA ILE A 266 1.27 2.00 -9.46
C ILE A 266 1.73 0.61 -9.87
N LYS A 267 3.04 0.33 -9.86
CA LYS A 267 3.59 -1.01 -10.15
C LYS A 267 2.99 -2.06 -9.23
N GLN A 268 2.85 -1.77 -7.94
CA GLN A 268 2.24 -2.69 -6.99
C GLN A 268 0.74 -2.91 -7.26
N ILE A 269 -0.01 -1.83 -7.55
CA ILE A 269 -1.43 -1.93 -7.89
C ILE A 269 -1.62 -2.81 -9.13
N VAL A 270 -0.85 -2.57 -10.20
CA VAL A 270 -1.00 -3.30 -11.47
C VAL A 270 -0.55 -4.76 -11.41
N GLN A 271 0.33 -5.12 -10.47
CA GLN A 271 0.69 -6.52 -10.20
C GLN A 271 -0.50 -7.33 -9.68
N LYS A 272 -1.41 -6.69 -8.93
CA LYS A 272 -2.61 -7.35 -8.39
C LYS A 272 -3.80 -7.26 -9.35
N LYS A 273 -4.03 -6.09 -9.92
CA LYS A 273 -5.18 -5.77 -10.76
C LYS A 273 -4.72 -5.02 -12.01
N PRO A 274 -4.80 -5.60 -13.21
CA PRO A 274 -4.38 -4.89 -14.42
C PRO A 274 -5.30 -3.69 -14.67
N LEU A 275 -4.72 -2.52 -14.99
CA LEU A 275 -5.51 -1.31 -15.28
C LEU A 275 -6.49 -1.49 -16.46
N LEU A 276 -6.18 -2.41 -17.38
CA LEU A 276 -7.03 -2.84 -18.48
C LEU A 276 -7.12 -4.37 -18.47
N HIS A 277 -8.31 -4.90 -18.21
CA HIS A 277 -8.55 -6.33 -18.38
C HIS A 277 -8.54 -6.70 -19.88
N PRO A 278 -7.84 -7.76 -20.31
CA PRO A 278 -7.62 -8.06 -21.73
C PRO A 278 -8.90 -8.38 -22.51
N THR A 279 -9.96 -8.80 -21.82
CA THR A 279 -11.26 -9.20 -22.43
C THR A 279 -12.49 -8.51 -21.85
N LYS A 280 -12.37 -7.87 -20.67
CA LYS A 280 -13.50 -7.33 -19.90
C LYS A 280 -13.37 -5.83 -19.67
N THR A 281 -12.65 -5.15 -20.56
CA THR A 281 -12.57 -3.69 -20.60
C THR A 281 -13.59 -3.16 -21.60
N PHE A 282 -14.33 -2.12 -21.23
CA PHE A 282 -15.31 -1.45 -22.07
C PHE A 282 -15.04 0.06 -22.08
N PHE A 283 -15.17 0.66 -23.26
CA PHE A 283 -15.12 2.10 -23.45
C PHE A 283 -16.50 2.62 -23.86
N ALA A 284 -16.99 3.62 -23.14
CA ALA A 284 -18.24 4.30 -23.46
C ALA A 284 -18.03 5.81 -23.59
N TRP A 285 -18.77 6.42 -24.49
CA TRP A 285 -18.78 7.85 -24.78
C TRP A 285 -20.22 8.38 -24.72
N ALA A 286 -20.37 9.62 -24.26
CA ALA A 286 -21.61 10.37 -24.41
C ALA A 286 -21.31 11.82 -24.79
N GLY A 287 -22.19 12.43 -25.57
CA GLY A 287 -22.07 13.82 -25.99
C GLY A 287 -21.31 14.03 -27.28
N GLY A 288 -20.84 15.26 -27.46
CA GLY A 288 -20.29 15.73 -28.73
C GLY A 288 -18.96 15.08 -29.10
N LEU A 289 -18.65 15.09 -30.40
CA LEU A 289 -17.47 14.43 -30.96
C LEU A 289 -16.28 15.38 -31.20
N THR A 290 -16.36 16.57 -30.62
CA THR A 290 -15.29 17.57 -30.65
C THR A 290 -15.04 18.15 -29.26
N PRO A 291 -13.82 18.63 -28.95
CA PRO A 291 -13.51 19.26 -27.66
C PRO A 291 -14.35 20.52 -27.34
N LYS A 292 -15.01 21.13 -28.33
CA LYS A 292 -15.83 22.34 -28.14
C LYS A 292 -17.25 22.05 -27.68
N THR A 293 -17.63 20.78 -27.68
CA THR A 293 -18.98 20.31 -27.35
C THR A 293 -18.92 19.49 -26.08
N GLY A 294 -19.91 19.63 -25.20
CA GLY A 294 -19.95 18.89 -23.95
C GLY A 294 -19.81 17.39 -24.19
N HIS A 295 -18.97 16.73 -23.41
CA HIS A 295 -18.68 15.31 -23.60
C HIS A 295 -18.32 14.62 -22.30
N TYR A 296 -18.49 13.31 -22.34
CA TYR A 296 -18.19 12.39 -21.26
C TYR A 296 -17.62 11.10 -21.84
N TYR A 297 -16.69 10.47 -21.11
CA TYR A 297 -16.34 9.08 -21.35
C TYR A 297 -16.16 8.31 -20.06
N ARG A 298 -16.30 6.99 -20.17
CA ARG A 298 -15.82 6.06 -19.15
C ARG A 298 -15.06 4.88 -19.74
N ILE A 299 -14.05 4.43 -18.99
CA ILE A 299 -13.34 3.19 -19.22
C ILE A 299 -13.61 2.31 -18.00
N GLN A 300 -14.25 1.17 -18.24
CA GLN A 300 -14.68 0.27 -17.19
C GLN A 300 -14.02 -1.09 -17.37
N THR A 301 -13.47 -1.62 -16.28
CA THR A 301 -12.95 -2.98 -16.17
C THR A 301 -13.70 -3.71 -15.04
N PRO A 302 -13.42 -5.00 -14.74
CA PRO A 302 -13.99 -5.65 -13.57
C PRO A 302 -13.61 -4.99 -12.24
N ASP A 303 -12.45 -4.32 -12.20
CA ASP A 303 -11.86 -3.77 -10.98
C ASP A 303 -11.95 -2.25 -10.91
N PHE A 304 -11.62 -1.57 -12.01
CA PHE A 304 -11.50 -0.11 -12.07
C PHE A 304 -12.54 0.55 -12.96
N LEU A 305 -12.87 1.79 -12.60
CA LEU A 305 -13.65 2.73 -13.36
C LEU A 305 -12.86 4.05 -13.50
N PHE A 306 -12.70 4.50 -14.74
CA PHE A 306 -12.15 5.82 -15.07
C PHE A 306 -13.25 6.64 -15.74
N GLU A 307 -13.50 7.85 -15.26
CA GLU A 307 -14.48 8.75 -15.86
C GLU A 307 -13.86 10.11 -16.18
N TYR A 308 -14.47 10.79 -17.14
CA TYR A 308 -14.17 12.16 -17.50
C TYR A 308 -15.45 12.85 -17.95
N ALA A 309 -15.74 14.02 -17.41
CA ALA A 309 -16.86 14.87 -17.82
C ALA A 309 -16.34 16.29 -18.04
N ASN A 310 -16.68 16.90 -19.18
CA ASN A 310 -16.52 18.34 -19.39
C ASN A 310 -17.75 18.84 -20.15
N THR A 311 -18.75 19.28 -19.39
CA THR A 311 -20.08 19.66 -19.91
C THR A 311 -20.58 20.99 -19.36
N GLN A 312 -19.99 21.45 -18.26
CA GLN A 312 -20.40 22.66 -17.55
C GLN A 312 -19.58 23.87 -18.03
N ASN A 313 -20.07 25.09 -17.71
CA ASN A 313 -19.39 26.36 -17.97
C ASN A 313 -18.86 26.52 -19.40
N ASN A 314 -19.68 26.19 -20.42
CA ASN A 314 -19.29 26.20 -21.83
C ASN A 314 -18.10 25.28 -22.14
N VAL A 315 -18.12 24.05 -21.61
CA VAL A 315 -17.05 23.04 -21.79
C VAL A 315 -15.72 23.52 -21.20
N ASN A 316 -15.82 24.19 -20.05
CA ASN A 316 -14.68 24.74 -19.34
C ASN A 316 -14.69 24.40 -17.84
N HIS A 317 -15.32 23.30 -17.48
CA HIS A 317 -15.36 22.78 -16.13
C HIS A 317 -15.31 21.25 -16.23
N VAL A 318 -14.12 20.74 -15.95
CA VAL A 318 -13.74 19.34 -16.18
C VAL A 318 -13.66 18.60 -14.86
N HIS A 319 -14.13 17.37 -14.84
CA HIS A 319 -13.93 16.39 -13.77
C HIS A 319 -13.39 15.08 -14.33
N ALA A 320 -12.37 14.54 -13.67
CA ALA A 320 -11.75 13.28 -14.01
C ALA A 320 -11.51 12.45 -12.74
N VAL A 321 -11.97 11.20 -12.74
CA VAL A 321 -11.85 10.33 -11.56
C VAL A 321 -11.33 8.93 -11.93
N TRP A 322 -10.53 8.36 -11.04
CA TRP A 322 -10.20 6.94 -11.00
C TRP A 322 -10.75 6.32 -9.72
N ARG A 323 -11.56 5.28 -9.90
CA ARG A 323 -12.22 4.49 -8.84
C ARG A 323 -11.83 3.03 -8.95
N ASP A 324 -11.84 2.33 -7.82
CA ASP A 324 -11.83 0.87 -7.71
C ASP A 324 -13.20 0.43 -7.15
N PHE A 325 -13.92 -0.40 -7.91
CA PHE A 325 -15.27 -0.84 -7.57
C PHE A 325 -15.38 -1.48 -6.18
N LYS A 326 -14.30 -2.14 -5.72
CA LYS A 326 -14.28 -2.85 -4.42
C LYS A 326 -13.18 -2.35 -3.49
N GLY A 327 -12.14 -1.72 -4.04
CA GLY A 327 -10.89 -1.40 -3.35
C GLY A 327 -10.66 0.09 -3.07
N ASP A 328 -11.62 0.96 -3.37
CA ASP A 328 -11.58 2.36 -2.89
C ASP A 328 -11.34 2.36 -1.37
N PHE A 329 -10.44 3.24 -0.91
CA PHE A 329 -9.94 3.31 0.48
C PHE A 329 -9.24 2.04 0.98
N GLY A 330 -8.76 1.19 0.06
CA GLY A 330 -8.10 -0.07 0.37
C GLY A 330 -9.02 -1.12 1.00
N ARG A 331 -10.34 -1.04 0.80
CA ARG A 331 -11.31 -1.95 1.44
C ARG A 331 -11.04 -3.42 1.17
N ASP A 332 -10.71 -3.77 -0.07
CA ASP A 332 -10.39 -5.15 -0.45
C ASP A 332 -9.09 -5.62 0.20
N LEU A 333 -8.08 -4.76 0.24
CA LEU A 333 -6.81 -5.00 0.93
C LEU A 333 -7.02 -5.23 2.43
N LEU A 334 -7.87 -4.40 3.05
CA LEU A 334 -8.26 -4.54 4.45
C LEU A 334 -9.06 -5.82 4.69
N ALA A 335 -10.02 -6.14 3.82
CA ALA A 335 -10.79 -7.37 3.92
C ALA A 335 -9.90 -8.61 3.79
N ASP A 336 -8.91 -8.58 2.90
CA ASP A 336 -7.92 -9.65 2.77
C ASP A 336 -7.00 -9.73 3.99
N HIS A 337 -6.55 -8.59 4.53
CA HIS A 337 -5.81 -8.52 5.80
C HIS A 337 -6.63 -9.15 6.93
N TYR A 338 -7.86 -8.73 7.16
CA TYR A 338 -8.73 -9.34 8.18
C TYR A 338 -8.99 -10.82 7.95
N ARG A 339 -9.16 -11.27 6.70
CA ARG A 339 -9.38 -12.69 6.40
C ARG A 339 -8.13 -13.54 6.66
N LYS A 340 -6.94 -13.06 6.29
CA LYS A 340 -5.69 -13.82 6.44
C LYS A 340 -5.14 -13.76 7.87
N ASP A 341 -5.21 -12.57 8.44
CA ASP A 341 -4.46 -12.21 9.65
C ASP A 341 -5.34 -12.27 10.90
N HIS A 342 -6.67 -12.20 10.72
CA HIS A 342 -7.65 -12.18 11.82
C HIS A 342 -8.73 -13.27 11.72
N SER A 343 -8.64 -14.22 10.77
CA SER A 343 -9.55 -15.37 10.77
C SER A 343 -9.18 -16.36 11.88
N LYS A 344 -9.96 -16.33 12.97
CA LYS A 344 -9.95 -17.38 13.99
C LYS A 344 -10.53 -18.66 13.39
N GLY A 345 -9.70 -19.46 12.71
CA GLY A 345 -10.02 -20.88 12.55
C GLY A 345 -10.21 -21.48 13.94
N LYS A 346 -11.32 -22.18 14.21
CA LYS A 346 -11.71 -22.62 15.56
C LYS A 346 -10.65 -23.39 16.36
N ASP A 347 -9.61 -23.91 15.68
CA ASP A 347 -8.53 -24.70 16.29
C ASP A 347 -7.18 -23.96 16.38
N TRP A 348 -7.06 -22.76 15.80
CA TRP A 348 -5.83 -21.95 15.82
C TRP A 348 -5.90 -20.95 16.98
N VAL A 349 -4.92 -21.02 17.86
CA VAL A 349 -4.76 -20.12 19.00
C VAL A 349 -3.75 -19.03 18.63
N SER A 350 -4.12 -17.76 18.81
CA SER A 350 -3.17 -16.66 18.65
C SER A 350 -2.19 -16.67 19.82
N MET A 351 -0.90 -16.61 19.51
CA MET A 351 0.18 -16.51 20.49
C MET A 351 0.53 -15.04 20.80
N PHE A 352 0.02 -14.10 20.01
CA PHE A 352 0.29 -12.68 20.13
C PHE A 352 -1.01 -11.90 19.91
N ASP A 353 -1.25 -10.89 20.74
CA ASP A 353 -2.48 -10.06 20.68
C ASP A 353 -2.35 -8.87 19.72
N GLY A 354 -1.14 -8.58 19.21
CA GLY A 354 -0.86 -7.44 18.36
C GLY A 354 -0.51 -6.15 19.14
N GLU A 355 -0.62 -6.16 20.46
CA GLU A 355 -0.53 -4.96 21.29
C GLU A 355 0.54 -5.08 22.38
N THR A 356 0.75 -6.27 22.93
CA THR A 356 1.62 -6.49 24.09
C THR A 356 2.42 -7.80 23.96
N LEU A 357 3.53 -7.90 24.70
CA LEU A 357 4.26 -9.16 24.86
C LEU A 357 3.62 -10.06 25.94
N LYS A 358 2.33 -9.90 26.23
CA LYS A 358 1.64 -10.76 27.20
C LYS A 358 1.71 -12.22 26.76
N GLY A 359 2.13 -13.08 27.69
CA GLY A 359 2.38 -14.49 27.40
C GLY A 359 3.76 -14.77 26.79
N TRP A 360 4.63 -13.78 26.70
CA TRP A 360 6.03 -13.93 26.31
C TRP A 360 6.96 -13.44 27.41
N LYS A 361 8.13 -14.06 27.55
CA LYS A 361 9.15 -13.72 28.54
C LYS A 361 10.54 -13.74 27.90
N PRO A 362 11.28 -12.61 27.87
CA PRO A 362 12.68 -12.62 27.46
C PRO A 362 13.51 -13.38 28.51
N ASN A 363 14.55 -14.08 28.08
CA ASN A 363 15.47 -14.71 29.03
C ASN A 363 16.52 -13.74 29.56
N GLU A 364 17.04 -12.87 28.69
CA GLU A 364 18.15 -11.97 28.99
C GLU A 364 17.67 -10.51 28.90
N ASP A 365 18.08 -9.76 27.88
CA ASP A 365 17.80 -8.33 27.75
C ASP A 365 16.34 -8.06 27.32
N GLU A 366 15.57 -7.36 28.16
CA GLU A 366 14.16 -7.02 27.93
C GLU A 366 13.97 -6.03 26.76
N ASP A 367 14.98 -5.20 26.45
CA ASP A 367 14.94 -4.23 25.36
C ASP A 367 15.14 -4.87 23.98
N SER A 368 15.44 -6.17 23.94
CA SER A 368 15.66 -6.92 22.69
C SER A 368 14.40 -7.12 21.85
N PHE A 369 13.23 -6.97 22.46
CA PHE A 369 11.94 -7.18 21.82
C PHE A 369 10.98 -6.06 22.15
N SER A 370 10.36 -5.50 21.11
CA SER A 370 9.33 -4.47 21.26
C SER A 370 8.08 -4.82 20.47
N VAL A 371 6.94 -4.27 20.87
CA VAL A 371 5.71 -4.34 20.06
C VAL A 371 5.55 -3.04 19.30
N ILE A 372 5.64 -3.13 17.98
CA ILE A 372 5.53 -1.98 17.08
C ILE A 372 4.51 -2.34 16.00
N ASN A 373 3.34 -1.69 16.05
CA ASN A 373 2.29 -1.78 15.03
C ASN A 373 1.81 -3.20 14.72
N GLY A 374 1.38 -3.94 15.73
CA GLY A 374 0.87 -5.29 15.50
C GLY A 374 1.96 -6.33 15.23
N CYS A 375 3.23 -6.00 15.46
CA CYS A 375 4.37 -6.88 15.24
C CYS A 375 5.22 -6.98 16.52
N ILE A 376 5.73 -8.18 16.79
CA ILE A 376 6.89 -8.35 17.66
C ILE A 376 8.13 -8.05 16.81
N VAL A 377 8.91 -7.04 17.20
CA VAL A 377 10.15 -6.65 16.54
C VAL A 377 11.31 -7.20 17.37
N ALA A 378 12.09 -8.10 16.77
CA ALA A 378 13.35 -8.57 17.32
C ALA A 378 14.48 -7.68 16.78
N ASN A 379 15.03 -6.83 17.65
CA ASN A 379 16.23 -6.04 17.38
C ASN A 379 17.00 -5.94 18.70
N ALA A 380 18.01 -6.78 18.84
CA ALA A 380 18.56 -7.11 20.14
C ALA A 380 19.96 -6.52 20.30
N PRO A 381 20.25 -5.77 21.38
CA PRO A 381 21.60 -5.26 21.65
C PRO A 381 22.67 -6.37 21.72
N GLY A 382 22.24 -7.58 22.04
CA GLY A 382 23.01 -8.82 21.92
C GLY A 382 22.05 -10.00 21.81
N ARG A 383 22.57 -11.23 21.91
CA ARG A 383 21.71 -12.42 21.87
C ARG A 383 20.66 -12.37 22.98
N CYS A 384 19.39 -12.51 22.61
CA CYS A 384 18.28 -12.71 23.53
C CYS A 384 17.21 -13.61 22.87
N HIS A 385 16.40 -14.30 23.67
CA HIS A 385 15.31 -15.12 23.20
C HIS A 385 14.02 -14.82 23.97
N LEU A 386 12.95 -14.58 23.22
CA LEU A 386 11.61 -14.32 23.75
C LEU A 386 10.82 -15.62 23.80
N PHE A 387 10.64 -16.20 24.98
CA PHE A 387 9.98 -17.50 25.18
C PHE A 387 8.48 -17.35 25.41
N TYR A 388 7.69 -18.15 24.71
CA TYR A 388 6.24 -18.22 24.92
C TYR A 388 5.91 -18.99 26.21
N GLN A 389 5.13 -18.37 27.08
CA GLN A 389 4.66 -18.92 28.36
C GLN A 389 3.41 -19.76 28.15
N ALA A 390 3.58 -20.94 27.57
CA ALA A 390 2.49 -21.88 27.32
C ALA A 390 1.99 -22.52 28.62
N GLU A 391 0.67 -22.62 28.81
CA GLU A 391 0.07 -23.33 29.95
C GLU A 391 0.41 -24.83 29.96
N LYS A 392 0.58 -25.42 28.77
CA LYS A 392 0.96 -26.83 28.56
C LYS A 392 1.97 -26.94 27.43
N PRO A 393 2.93 -27.88 27.49
CA PRO A 393 3.89 -28.08 26.40
C PRO A 393 3.16 -28.54 25.12
N PHE A 394 3.72 -28.20 23.96
CA PHE A 394 3.29 -28.62 22.64
C PHE A 394 4.08 -29.83 22.20
N GLN A 395 3.39 -30.92 21.86
CA GLN A 395 3.98 -32.15 21.32
C GLN A 395 3.80 -32.18 19.80
N ASN A 396 2.57 -32.46 19.34
CA ASN A 396 2.19 -32.36 17.93
C ASN A 396 1.50 -31.01 17.66
N PHE A 397 1.91 -30.31 16.62
CA PHE A 397 1.36 -28.99 16.31
C PHE A 397 1.55 -28.58 14.85
N GLU A 398 0.76 -27.60 14.45
CA GLU A 398 1.05 -26.70 13.34
C GLU A 398 1.28 -25.30 13.91
N PHE A 399 2.33 -24.64 13.46
CA PHE A 399 2.66 -23.25 13.78
C PHE A 399 2.74 -22.47 12.47
N LYS A 400 2.21 -21.25 12.48
CA LYS A 400 2.37 -20.31 11.39
C LYS A 400 2.63 -18.91 11.92
N ALA A 401 3.44 -18.16 11.19
CA ALA A 401 3.66 -16.74 11.42
C ALA A 401 3.88 -16.04 10.08
N GLU A 402 3.52 -14.76 10.01
CA GLU A 402 4.09 -13.88 9.00
C GLU A 402 5.39 -13.30 9.54
N VAL A 403 6.43 -13.37 8.72
CA VAL A 403 7.78 -12.94 9.08
C VAL A 403 8.31 -12.01 8.01
N MET A 404 9.05 -10.98 8.44
CA MET A 404 9.75 -10.06 7.55
C MET A 404 11.14 -9.80 8.10
N THR A 405 12.15 -9.99 7.26
CA THR A 405 13.54 -9.65 7.55
C THR A 405 13.88 -8.31 6.90
N LEU A 406 14.64 -7.46 7.59
CA LEU A 406 15.39 -6.40 6.93
C LEU A 406 16.66 -7.00 6.29
N PRO A 407 17.27 -6.31 5.31
CA PRO A 407 18.53 -6.76 4.72
C PRO A 407 19.59 -7.05 5.79
N TYR A 408 20.33 -8.15 5.61
CA TYR A 408 21.36 -8.60 6.54
C TYR A 408 20.87 -8.81 7.99
N SER A 409 19.62 -9.25 8.17
CA SER A 409 19.10 -9.60 9.50
C SER A 409 19.09 -11.11 9.74
N ASN A 410 19.36 -11.51 10.98
CA ASN A 410 19.31 -12.88 11.47
C ASN A 410 18.37 -13.03 12.67
N ALA A 411 17.56 -14.08 12.66
CA ALA A 411 16.71 -14.52 13.75
C ALA A 411 16.38 -16.02 13.59
N GLY A 412 15.48 -16.51 14.44
CA GLY A 412 15.03 -17.89 14.42
C GLY A 412 13.74 -18.07 15.22
N VAL A 413 12.96 -19.10 14.84
CA VAL A 413 11.80 -19.57 15.61
C VAL A 413 12.16 -20.92 16.21
N TYR A 414 12.32 -20.96 17.52
CA TYR A 414 12.59 -22.17 18.29
C TYR A 414 11.28 -22.89 18.60
N PHE A 415 11.31 -24.21 18.61
CA PHE A 415 10.19 -25.08 18.97
C PHE A 415 10.65 -26.34 19.70
N HIS A 416 9.74 -26.97 20.46
CA HIS A 416 10.09 -28.00 21.46
C HIS A 416 11.19 -27.54 22.42
N THR A 417 11.29 -26.22 22.63
CA THR A 417 12.26 -25.64 23.56
C THR A 417 11.64 -25.47 24.94
N ARG A 418 12.43 -25.01 25.91
CA ARG A 418 11.96 -24.69 27.27
C ARG A 418 12.69 -23.45 27.75
N PHE A 419 12.03 -22.67 28.60
CA PHE A 419 12.63 -21.48 29.17
C PHE A 419 13.97 -21.82 29.85
N GLN A 420 14.96 -20.98 29.62
CA GLN A 420 16.26 -20.99 30.29
C GLN A 420 16.67 -19.54 30.48
N ASP A 421 17.29 -19.21 31.61
CA ASP A 421 17.59 -17.81 31.95
C ASP A 421 18.70 -17.19 31.09
N GLU A 422 19.61 -18.00 30.56
CA GLU A 422 20.80 -17.51 29.88
C GLU A 422 21.25 -18.46 28.77
N GLY A 423 21.98 -17.93 27.78
CA GLY A 423 22.54 -18.75 26.71
C GLY A 423 21.61 -18.97 25.52
N TRP A 424 22.14 -19.66 24.51
CA TRP A 424 21.34 -20.16 23.39
C TRP A 424 20.43 -21.30 23.85
N PRO A 425 19.16 -21.37 23.40
CA PRO A 425 18.25 -22.46 23.74
C PRO A 425 18.87 -23.82 23.44
N LYS A 426 19.22 -24.58 24.48
CA LYS A 426 19.83 -25.92 24.31
C LYS A 426 18.80 -26.95 23.87
N ALA A 427 17.57 -26.77 24.33
CA ALA A 427 16.44 -27.65 24.10
C ALA A 427 15.75 -27.37 22.76
N GLY A 428 15.27 -28.44 22.13
CA GLY A 428 14.46 -28.35 20.93
C GLY A 428 15.27 -28.06 19.67
N PHE A 429 14.63 -27.37 18.74
CA PHE A 429 15.18 -27.05 17.42
C PHE A 429 14.91 -25.59 17.08
N GLU A 430 15.72 -25.08 16.16
CA GLU A 430 15.57 -23.76 15.56
C GLU A 430 15.12 -23.92 14.10
N CYS A 431 14.03 -23.25 13.76
CA CYS A 431 13.66 -22.96 12.39
C CYS A 431 14.29 -21.61 12.02
N GLN A 432 15.27 -21.62 11.13
CA GLN A 432 16.09 -20.44 10.81
C GLN A 432 15.27 -19.33 10.14
N VAL A 433 15.63 -18.07 10.40
CA VAL A 433 15.04 -16.89 9.76
C VAL A 433 16.15 -15.92 9.32
N ASN A 434 16.58 -16.03 8.06
CA ASN A 434 17.38 -15.03 7.36
C ASN A 434 17.34 -15.26 5.85
N ASN A 435 17.41 -14.18 5.07
CA ASN A 435 17.46 -14.27 3.60
C ASN A 435 18.82 -13.79 3.05
N THR A 436 19.30 -12.60 3.43
CA THR A 436 20.60 -12.07 2.95
C THR A 436 21.70 -11.98 4.01
N TYR A 437 21.46 -12.46 5.23
CA TYR A 437 22.53 -12.56 6.24
C TYR A 437 23.67 -13.46 5.76
N HIS A 438 24.85 -13.29 6.34
CA HIS A 438 26.07 -13.99 5.89
C HIS A 438 26.08 -15.49 6.23
N ASP A 439 25.25 -15.97 7.17
CA ASP A 439 25.09 -17.41 7.42
C ASP A 439 24.53 -18.09 6.14
N PRO A 440 25.17 -19.16 5.64
CA PRO A 440 24.68 -19.89 4.47
C PRO A 440 23.34 -20.59 4.71
N LYS A 441 22.95 -20.89 5.96
CA LYS A 441 21.68 -21.55 6.28
C LYS A 441 20.56 -20.51 6.27
N LYS A 442 19.60 -20.68 5.36
CA LYS A 442 18.54 -19.71 5.08
C LYS A 442 17.22 -20.05 5.76
N THR A 443 16.28 -19.11 5.65
CA THR A 443 14.92 -19.21 6.17
C THR A 443 14.31 -20.60 5.98
N ALA A 444 13.66 -21.10 7.04
CA ALA A 444 12.99 -22.40 7.12
C ALA A 444 13.90 -23.64 7.14
N SER A 445 15.22 -23.48 7.26
CA SER A 445 16.12 -24.58 7.67
C SER A 445 15.76 -25.08 9.07
N ILE A 446 15.90 -26.39 9.32
CA ILE A 446 16.03 -26.91 10.68
C ILE A 446 17.51 -26.80 11.03
N TYR A 447 17.88 -25.74 11.74
CA TYR A 447 19.27 -25.24 11.80
C TYR A 447 20.26 -26.33 12.19
N GLY A 448 21.19 -26.64 11.28
CA GLY A 448 22.25 -27.63 11.46
C GLY A 448 21.77 -29.08 11.51
N VAL A 449 20.55 -29.36 11.07
CA VAL A 449 19.95 -30.70 10.94
C VAL A 449 19.54 -30.95 9.49
N ALA A 450 18.77 -30.03 8.91
CA ALA A 450 18.33 -30.08 7.53
C ALA A 450 18.27 -28.65 6.99
N ASP A 451 19.31 -28.28 6.24
CA ASP A 451 19.58 -26.89 5.88
C ASP A 451 19.11 -26.55 4.46
N CYS A 452 18.47 -25.40 4.33
CA CYS A 452 18.20 -24.73 3.07
C CYS A 452 19.32 -23.71 2.80
N LEU A 453 19.98 -23.78 1.65
CA LEU A 453 21.12 -22.91 1.33
C LEU A 453 20.76 -21.77 0.38
N GLU A 454 19.55 -21.78 -0.17
CA GLU A 454 19.02 -20.76 -1.07
C GLU A 454 17.85 -20.05 -0.38
N ALA A 455 17.85 -18.71 -0.37
CA ALA A 455 16.81 -17.97 0.31
C ALA A 455 15.44 -18.18 -0.37
N PRO A 456 14.43 -18.74 0.32
CA PRO A 456 13.11 -18.97 -0.27
C PRO A 456 12.20 -17.73 -0.26
N ALA A 457 12.67 -16.64 0.34
CA ALA A 457 11.99 -15.35 0.44
C ALA A 457 13.01 -14.21 0.28
N ASN A 458 12.51 -13.01 0.00
CA ASN A 458 13.32 -11.79 -0.05
C ASN A 458 13.25 -11.04 1.28
N ASP A 459 14.28 -10.26 1.59
CA ASP A 459 14.14 -9.20 2.60
C ASP A 459 13.16 -8.14 2.11
N ASP A 460 12.66 -7.34 3.05
CA ASP A 460 11.68 -6.31 2.75
C ASP A 460 10.43 -6.86 2.04
N GLU A 461 10.07 -8.11 2.33
CA GLU A 461 8.81 -8.73 1.95
C GLU A 461 8.28 -9.58 3.11
N TRP A 462 6.97 -9.53 3.38
CA TRP A 462 6.34 -10.46 4.30
C TRP A 462 6.23 -11.82 3.64
N PHE A 463 6.68 -12.87 4.33
CA PHE A 463 6.49 -14.24 3.92
C PHE A 463 5.82 -15.06 5.02
N ASN A 464 5.05 -16.06 4.62
CA ASN A 464 4.43 -17.00 5.56
C ASN A 464 5.45 -18.07 5.91
N LEU A 465 5.82 -18.14 7.18
CA LEU A 465 6.60 -19.24 7.75
C LEU A 465 5.65 -20.24 8.39
N TYR A 466 5.82 -21.52 8.08
CA TYR A 466 5.01 -22.59 8.63
C TYR A 466 5.90 -23.72 9.15
N ILE A 467 5.57 -24.26 10.31
CA ILE A 467 6.25 -25.39 10.94
C ILE A 467 5.18 -26.41 11.37
N LYS A 468 5.34 -27.66 10.98
CA LYS A 468 4.47 -28.76 11.43
C LYS A 468 5.31 -29.86 12.07
N VAL A 469 4.90 -30.28 13.25
CA VAL A 469 5.50 -31.40 13.96
C VAL A 469 4.42 -32.43 14.25
N ILE A 470 4.62 -33.67 13.77
CA ILE A 470 3.81 -34.83 14.13
C ILE A 470 4.77 -35.98 14.47
N GLY A 471 4.76 -36.40 15.73
CA GLY A 471 5.64 -37.44 16.25
C GLY A 471 7.11 -37.05 16.06
N LYS A 472 7.78 -37.72 15.12
CA LYS A 472 9.20 -37.50 14.80
C LYS A 472 9.44 -36.77 13.49
N ARG A 473 8.38 -36.32 12.79
CA ARG A 473 8.48 -35.63 11.51
C ARG A 473 8.26 -34.13 11.67
N VAL A 474 9.15 -33.34 11.07
CA VAL A 474 9.09 -31.88 10.98
C VAL A 474 8.99 -31.48 9.52
N ILE A 475 8.01 -30.64 9.20
CA ILE A 475 7.86 -30.01 7.88
C ILE A 475 7.92 -28.49 8.06
N THR A 476 8.79 -27.82 7.31
CA THR A 476 8.81 -26.36 7.23
C THR A 476 8.37 -25.90 5.84
N LYS A 477 7.67 -24.77 5.78
CA LYS A 477 7.29 -24.14 4.51
C LYS A 477 7.51 -22.64 4.53
N VAL A 478 7.76 -22.09 3.35
CA VAL A 478 7.72 -20.66 3.07
C VAL A 478 6.74 -20.41 1.93
N ASN A 479 5.73 -19.57 2.16
CA ASN A 479 4.69 -19.25 1.17
C ASN A 479 4.09 -20.52 0.53
N GLU A 480 3.69 -21.49 1.37
CA GLU A 480 3.16 -22.82 1.00
C GLU A 480 4.14 -23.80 0.33
N LYS A 481 5.33 -23.34 -0.10
CA LYS A 481 6.36 -24.22 -0.64
C LYS A 481 7.08 -24.95 0.50
N ILE A 482 7.12 -26.28 0.44
CA ILE A 482 7.91 -27.09 1.37
C ILE A 482 9.39 -26.78 1.19
N ILE A 483 10.06 -26.45 2.30
CA ILE A 483 11.50 -26.17 2.34
C ILE A 483 12.23 -27.36 2.95
N VAL A 484 11.78 -27.82 4.12
CA VAL A 484 12.30 -29.03 4.77
C VAL A 484 11.17 -30.00 5.05
N ASP A 485 11.45 -31.28 4.85
CA ASP A 485 10.63 -32.41 5.30
C ASP A 485 11.58 -33.46 5.87
N TRP A 486 11.71 -33.47 7.19
CA TRP A 486 12.71 -34.27 7.91
C TRP A 486 12.05 -35.12 8.98
N THR A 487 12.52 -36.36 9.13
CA THR A 487 12.08 -37.26 10.20
C THR A 487 13.29 -37.61 11.06
N GLN A 488 13.19 -37.38 12.37
CA GLN A 488 14.23 -37.72 13.32
C GLN A 488 14.48 -39.24 13.31
N PRO A 489 15.71 -39.70 13.03
CA PRO A 489 16.07 -41.11 13.08
C PRO A 489 15.84 -41.73 14.46
N ALA A 490 15.52 -43.02 14.50
CA ALA A 490 15.25 -43.75 15.75
C ALA A 490 16.49 -43.83 16.68
N ASP A 491 17.69 -43.84 16.11
CA ASP A 491 18.98 -43.89 16.80
C ASP A 491 19.58 -42.52 17.09
N TRP A 492 18.87 -41.44 16.76
CA TRP A 492 19.33 -40.06 16.90
C TRP A 492 19.73 -39.73 18.35
N LYS A 493 20.95 -39.20 18.51
CA LYS A 493 21.53 -38.89 19.82
C LYS A 493 21.52 -37.39 20.09
N LYS A 494 21.40 -37.05 21.37
CA LYS A 494 21.52 -35.68 21.86
C LYS A 494 22.89 -35.12 21.48
N GLY A 495 22.92 -33.94 20.86
CA GLY A 495 24.19 -33.25 20.55
C GLY A 495 24.85 -32.67 21.81
N GLY A 496 26.17 -32.46 21.74
CA GLY A 496 26.95 -31.95 22.89
C GLY A 496 26.56 -30.53 23.31
N ASN A 497 26.43 -29.61 22.34
CA ASN A 497 26.09 -28.20 22.60
C ASN A 497 24.58 -27.93 22.51
N PHE A 498 23.86 -28.67 21.66
CA PHE A 498 22.42 -28.52 21.43
C PHE A 498 21.75 -29.89 21.41
N GLU A 499 20.62 -30.03 22.10
CA GLU A 499 19.99 -31.32 22.32
C GLU A 499 19.40 -31.90 21.02
N ARG A 500 18.62 -31.09 20.30
CA ARG A 500 17.98 -31.44 19.02
C ARG A 500 17.22 -32.77 19.09
N ILE A 501 16.37 -32.92 20.12
CA ILE A 501 15.48 -34.07 20.31
C ILE A 501 14.03 -33.60 20.23
N LEU A 502 13.23 -34.24 19.37
CA LEU A 502 11.79 -34.01 19.31
C LEU A 502 11.12 -34.69 20.50
N GLY A 503 10.26 -33.94 21.17
CA GLY A 503 9.51 -34.39 22.33
C GLY A 503 8.32 -33.46 22.54
N GLU A 504 8.42 -32.62 23.54
CA GLU A 504 7.44 -31.59 23.82
C GLU A 504 8.14 -30.33 24.33
N GLY A 505 7.50 -29.17 24.20
CA GLY A 505 8.03 -27.93 24.75
C GLY A 505 7.23 -26.70 24.33
N THR A 506 7.83 -25.54 24.42
CA THR A 506 7.26 -24.26 23.98
C THR A 506 8.00 -23.73 22.75
N PHE A 507 7.71 -22.48 22.39
CA PHE A 507 8.35 -21.72 21.33
C PHE A 507 9.22 -20.60 21.89
N ALA A 508 10.21 -20.16 21.12
CA ALA A 508 10.89 -18.89 21.37
C ALA A 508 11.22 -18.16 20.06
N LEU A 509 11.25 -16.84 20.09
CA LEU A 509 11.78 -16.01 19.00
C LEU A 509 13.18 -15.54 19.37
N GLN A 510 14.09 -15.51 18.41
CA GLN A 510 15.46 -15.05 18.62
C GLN A 510 15.64 -13.59 18.22
N GLY A 511 16.32 -12.84 19.08
CA GLY A 511 17.03 -11.61 18.75
C GLY A 511 18.52 -11.93 18.73
N HIS A 512 19.18 -11.69 17.58
CA HIS A 512 20.53 -12.20 17.34
C HIS A 512 21.63 -11.18 17.68
N ASP A 513 21.58 -10.00 17.07
CA ASP A 513 22.57 -8.93 17.18
C ASP A 513 21.95 -7.54 16.88
N PRO A 514 22.65 -6.42 17.17
CA PRO A 514 22.11 -5.07 17.00
C PRO A 514 21.77 -4.68 15.56
N ASP A 515 22.44 -5.28 14.59
CA ASP A 515 22.27 -4.97 13.16
C ASP A 515 21.10 -5.74 12.55
N SER A 516 20.62 -6.77 13.24
CA SER A 516 19.48 -7.59 12.83
C SER A 516 18.17 -6.99 13.28
N THR A 517 17.24 -6.82 12.35
CA THR A 517 15.84 -6.46 12.62
C THR A 517 14.91 -7.42 11.90
N VAL A 518 14.14 -8.19 12.68
CA VAL A 518 13.15 -9.12 12.15
C VAL A 518 11.80 -8.86 12.80
N LEU A 519 10.75 -8.83 12.00
CA LEU A 519 9.38 -8.58 12.46
C LEU A 519 8.56 -9.85 12.33
N PHE A 520 7.81 -10.16 13.38
CA PHE A 520 6.90 -11.28 13.46
C PHE A 520 5.49 -10.77 13.74
N ARG A 521 4.49 -11.27 13.00
CA ARG A 521 3.07 -11.06 13.33
C ARG A 521 2.27 -12.29 12.99
N ASN A 522 0.98 -12.29 13.37
CA ASN A 522 0.05 -13.37 13.05
C ASN A 522 0.61 -14.73 13.50
N LEU A 523 1.16 -14.78 14.71
CA LEU A 523 1.72 -15.99 15.30
C LEU A 523 0.56 -16.85 15.81
N PHE A 524 0.32 -17.97 15.13
CA PHE A 524 -0.73 -18.91 15.49
C PHE A 524 -0.15 -20.29 15.68
N VAL A 525 -0.71 -21.02 16.65
CA VAL A 525 -0.43 -22.43 16.86
C VAL A 525 -1.72 -23.21 16.95
N LYS A 526 -1.74 -24.39 16.32
CA LYS A 526 -2.80 -25.39 16.41
C LYS A 526 -2.21 -26.66 16.98
N ARG A 527 -2.74 -27.12 18.12
CA ARG A 527 -2.40 -28.44 18.66
C ARG A 527 -2.98 -29.52 17.76
N LEU A 528 -2.21 -30.58 17.53
CA LEU A 528 -2.65 -31.76 16.83
C LEU A 528 -2.78 -32.94 17.81
N PRO A 529 -3.63 -33.95 17.48
CA PRO A 529 -3.75 -35.17 18.26
C PRO A 529 -2.42 -35.88 18.52
#